data_AF-A0A942QP36-F1
#
_entry.id   AF-A0A942QP36-F1
#
_cell.length_a   1.000
_cell.length_b   1.000
_cell.length_c   1.000
_cell.angle_alpha   90.00
_cell.angle_beta   90.00
_cell.angle_gamma   90.00
#
_symmetry.space_group_name_H-M   'P 1'
#
loop_
_entity.id
_entity.type
_entity.pdbx_description
1 polymer ?
#
loop_
_entity_poly.entity_id
_entity_poly.type
_entity_poly.pdbx_seq_one_letter_code
_entity_poly.pdbx_strand_id
1 'polypeptide(L)'
;MTRKLHAQAAILASLAAVTILFLGLNTFLALPPFVQREASLVFARDGTLLTRIFVENREVISIGDVPEHLLQAIIATEDARFYRHFGLDPIGIGRALLEA
;
A
#
# COMPACT_ATOMS: atom_id res chain seq x y z
N MET A 1 -1.87 -31.25 38.18
CA MET A 1 -0.79 -30.29 37.87
C MET A 1 -0.41 -30.27 36.39
N THR A 2 -0.39 -31.42 35.70
CA THR A 2 0.07 -31.57 34.31
C THR A 2 -0.83 -30.92 33.23
N ARG A 3 -2.16 -30.92 33.36
CA ARG A 3 -3.06 -30.29 32.35
C ARG A 3 -2.83 -28.78 32.17
N LYS A 4 -2.52 -28.06 33.26
CA LYS A 4 -2.21 -26.62 33.20
C LYS A 4 -0.88 -26.35 32.47
N LEU A 5 0.11 -27.24 32.67
CA LEU A 5 1.42 -27.16 32.02
C LEU A 5 1.34 -27.39 30.50
N HIS A 6 0.55 -28.36 30.04
CA HIS A 6 0.34 -28.60 28.60
C HIS A 6 -0.42 -27.45 27.93
N ALA A 7 -1.41 -26.87 28.61
CA ALA A 7 -2.13 -25.69 28.12
C ALA A 7 -1.19 -24.48 27.98
N GLN A 8 -0.31 -24.24 28.97
CA GLN A 8 0.69 -23.18 28.91
C GLN A 8 1.71 -23.41 27.78
N ALA A 9 2.17 -24.64 27.59
CA ALA A 9 3.08 -24.99 26.50
C ALA A 9 2.45 -24.78 25.10
N ALA A 10 1.17 -25.12 24.93
CA ALA A 10 0.45 -24.91 23.68
C ALA A 10 0.27 -23.41 23.35
N ILE A 11 -0.01 -22.58 24.37
CA ILE A 11 -0.11 -21.12 24.21
C ILE A 11 1.24 -20.51 23.81
N LEU A 12 2.33 -20.95 24.44
CA LEU A 12 3.68 -20.47 24.09
C LEU A 12 4.08 -20.91 22.68
N ALA A 13 3.75 -22.14 22.29
CA ALA A 13 4.02 -22.65 20.94
C ALA A 13 3.21 -21.90 19.87
N SER A 14 1.94 -21.59 20.12
CA SER A 14 1.12 -20.82 19.19
C SER A 14 1.59 -19.38 19.08
N LEU A 15 1.95 -18.74 20.20
CA LEU A 15 2.52 -17.40 20.19
C LEU A 15 3.85 -17.35 19.44
N ALA A 16 4.71 -18.35 19.64
CA ALA A 16 5.96 -18.49 18.90
C ALA A 16 5.71 -18.68 17.40
N ALA A 17 4.74 -19.53 17.02
CA ALA A 17 4.38 -19.75 15.62
C ALA A 17 3.83 -18.48 14.95
N VAL A 18 2.96 -17.72 15.63
CA VAL A 18 2.46 -16.43 15.13
C VAL A 18 3.60 -15.42 14.98
N THR A 19 4.52 -15.38 15.94
CA THR A 19 5.67 -14.47 15.89
C THR A 19 6.62 -14.83 14.74
N ILE A 20 6.90 -16.12 14.54
CA ILE A 20 7.71 -16.61 13.42
C ILE A 20 7.03 -16.30 12.09
N LEU A 21 5.71 -16.53 11.99
CA LEU A 21 4.94 -16.21 10.79
C LEU A 21 4.97 -14.71 10.51
N PHE A 22 4.78 -13.87 11.53
CA PHE A 22 4.82 -12.41 11.40
C PHE A 22 6.20 -11.91 10.98
N LEU A 23 7.28 -12.45 11.56
CA LEU A 23 8.65 -12.09 11.22
C LEU A 23 9.03 -12.57 9.81
N GLY A 24 8.66 -13.80 9.46
CA GLY A 24 8.84 -14.38 8.13
C GLY A 24 8.05 -13.62 7.07
N LEU A 25 6.82 -13.21 7.38
CA LEU A 25 6.00 -12.40 6.49
C LEU A 25 6.59 -10.99 6.32
N ASN A 26 7.05 -10.34 7.39
CA ASN A 26 7.70 -9.02 7.29
C ASN A 26 8.99 -9.06 6.46
N THR A 27 9.79 -10.13 6.60
CA THR A 27 11.02 -10.29 5.81
C THR A 27 10.72 -10.64 4.36
N PHE A 28 9.71 -11.47 4.08
CA PHE A 28 9.27 -11.80 2.72
C PHE A 28 8.63 -10.61 2.01
N LEU A 29 7.80 -9.85 2.72
CA LEU A 29 7.15 -8.62 2.23
C LEU A 29 8.02 -7.38 2.42
N ALA A 30 9.33 -7.52 2.64
CA ALA A 30 10.24 -6.38 2.68
C ALA A 30 10.23 -5.71 1.30
N LEU A 31 9.32 -4.74 1.14
CA LEU A 31 9.14 -4.05 -0.13
C LEU A 31 10.42 -3.26 -0.41
N PRO A 32 10.92 -3.28 -1.65
CA PRO A 32 11.98 -2.36 -2.03
C PRO A 32 11.53 -0.94 -1.70
N PRO A 33 12.48 -0.04 -1.37
CA PRO A 33 12.14 1.36 -1.13
C PRO A 33 11.34 1.87 -2.34
N PHE A 34 10.24 2.55 -2.05
CA PHE A 34 9.40 3.12 -3.09
C PHE A 34 10.19 4.20 -3.82
N VAL A 35 10.53 3.95 -5.08
CA VAL A 35 11.20 4.92 -5.95
C VAL A 35 10.19 5.37 -6.99
N GLN A 36 9.70 6.61 -6.88
CA GLN A 36 8.96 7.24 -7.99
C GLN A 36 9.96 7.64 -9.06
N ARG A 37 9.88 6.99 -10.21
CA ARG A 37 10.70 7.34 -11.37
C ARG A 37 10.03 8.49 -12.10
N GLU A 38 10.70 9.63 -12.12
CA GLU A 38 10.30 10.80 -12.91
C GLU A 38 11.07 10.87 -14.22
N ALA A 39 10.45 11.51 -15.21
CA ALA A 39 11.11 11.80 -16.47
C ALA A 39 12.22 12.85 -16.29
N SER A 40 13.39 12.60 -16.89
CA SER A 40 14.39 13.66 -17.07
C SER A 40 13.95 14.61 -18.19
N LEU A 41 13.94 15.90 -17.90
CA LEU A 41 13.52 16.94 -18.84
C LEU A 41 14.75 17.55 -19.53
N VAL A 42 14.74 17.65 -20.85
CA VAL A 42 15.81 18.29 -21.64
C VAL A 42 15.29 19.60 -22.21
N PHE A 43 15.92 20.71 -21.84
CA PHE A 43 15.53 22.06 -22.25
C PHE A 43 16.55 22.68 -23.22
N ALA A 44 16.06 23.50 -24.15
CA ALA A 44 16.87 24.41 -24.93
C ALA A 44 17.35 25.61 -24.08
N ARG A 45 18.30 26.38 -24.61
CA ARG A 45 18.88 27.55 -23.91
C ARG A 45 17.83 28.62 -23.56
N ASP A 46 16.76 28.72 -24.34
CA ASP A 46 15.65 29.65 -24.14
C ASP A 46 14.58 29.12 -23.16
N GLY A 47 14.76 27.92 -22.60
CA GLY A 47 13.80 27.27 -21.69
C GLY A 47 12.75 26.41 -22.39
N THR A 48 12.77 26.27 -23.73
CA THR A 48 11.83 25.39 -24.44
C THR A 48 12.10 23.92 -24.09
N LEU A 49 11.07 23.19 -23.66
CA LEU A 49 11.18 21.74 -23.45
C LEU A 49 11.36 21.03 -24.80
N LEU A 50 12.51 20.39 -25.00
CA LEU A 50 12.83 19.66 -26.22
C LEU A 50 12.34 18.22 -26.17
N THR A 51 12.59 17.54 -25.04
CA THR A 51 12.19 16.13 -24.89
C THR A 51 12.16 15.71 -23.42
N ARG A 52 11.56 14.54 -23.18
CA ARG A 52 11.54 13.83 -21.91
C ARG A 52 12.20 12.47 -22.08
N ILE A 53 13.14 12.13 -21.20
CA ILE A 53 13.78 10.81 -21.15
C ILE A 53 13.21 10.07 -19.94
N PHE A 54 12.52 8.96 -20.17
CA PHE A 54 11.82 8.25 -19.11
C PHE A 54 11.75 6.74 -19.33
N VAL A 55 11.62 6.00 -18.23
CA VAL A 55 11.13 4.61 -18.24
C VAL A 55 9.60 4.60 -18.22
N GLU A 56 9.01 5.50 -17.43
CA GLU A 56 7.57 5.71 -17.32
C GLU A 56 7.28 7.20 -17.54
N ASN A 57 6.29 7.52 -18.38
CA ASN A 57 5.91 8.90 -18.61
C ASN A 57 5.09 9.42 -17.41
N ARG A 58 5.80 9.89 -16.37
CA ARG A 58 5.22 10.36 -15.12
C ARG A 58 5.75 11.75 -14.77
N GLU A 59 4.86 12.53 -14.16
CA GLU A 59 5.14 13.81 -13.53
C GLU A 59 4.60 13.73 -12.10
N VAL A 60 5.47 13.99 -11.13
CA VAL A 60 5.08 13.97 -9.71
C VAL A 60 4.60 15.35 -9.34
N ILE A 61 3.36 15.42 -8.86
CA ILE A 61 2.73 16.64 -8.36
C ILE A 61 2.34 16.45 -6.90
N SER A 62 2.21 17.54 -6.16
CA SER A 62 1.71 17.45 -4.79
C SER A 62 0.21 17.17 -4.81
N ILE A 63 -0.32 16.58 -3.72
CA ILE A 63 -1.76 16.32 -3.61
C ILE A 63 -2.59 17.61 -3.70
N GLY A 64 -2.03 18.76 -3.28
CA GLY A 64 -2.69 20.06 -3.36
C GLY A 64 -2.81 20.62 -4.77
N ASP A 65 -2.01 20.10 -5.71
CA ASP A 65 -2.09 20.46 -7.13
C ASP A 65 -3.12 19.63 -7.90
N VAL A 66 -3.68 18.59 -7.26
CA VAL A 66 -4.70 17.73 -7.87
C VAL A 66 -6.05 18.44 -7.84
N PRO A 67 -6.76 18.56 -8.98
CA PRO A 67 -8.10 19.13 -8.99
C PRO A 67 -9.05 18.35 -8.07
N GLU A 68 -9.78 19.05 -7.21
CA GLU A 68 -10.66 18.43 -6.19
C GLU A 68 -11.66 17.44 -6.80
N HIS A 69 -12.26 17.79 -7.94
CA HIS A 69 -13.21 16.91 -8.62
C HIS A 69 -12.57 15.62 -9.14
N LEU A 70 -11.29 15.66 -9.53
CA LEU A 70 -10.54 14.46 -9.94
C LEU A 70 -10.25 13.57 -8.74
N LEU A 71 -9.80 14.15 -7.62
CA LEU A 71 -9.59 13.42 -6.37
C LEU A 71 -10.89 12.73 -5.91
N GLN A 72 -12.01 13.46 -5.92
CA GLN A 72 -13.33 12.93 -5.55
C GLN A 72 -13.79 11.82 -6.50
N ALA A 73 -13.55 11.95 -7.81
CA ALA A 73 -13.92 10.93 -8.80
C ALA A 73 -13.16 9.61 -8.57
N ILE A 74 -11.86 9.69 -8.27
CA ILE A 74 -11.05 8.50 -7.95
C ILE A 74 -11.53 7.85 -6.66
N ILE A 75 -11.74 8.64 -5.60
CA ILE A 75 -12.26 8.12 -4.33
C ILE A 75 -13.61 7.44 -4.57
N ALA A 76 -14.54 8.07 -5.28
CA ALA A 76 -15.85 7.49 -5.53
C ALA A 76 -15.80 6.17 -6.33
N THR A 77 -14.80 6.01 -7.22
CA THR A 77 -14.68 4.86 -8.12
C THR A 77 -13.91 3.69 -7.50
N GLU A 78 -12.76 3.98 -6.89
CA GLU A 78 -11.85 2.95 -6.36
C GLU A 78 -12.22 2.55 -4.94
N ASP A 79 -12.50 3.54 -4.07
CA ASP A 79 -12.78 3.32 -2.66
C ASP A 79 -13.62 4.46 -2.06
N ALA A 80 -14.93 4.36 -2.21
CA ALA A 80 -15.86 5.39 -1.76
C ALA A 80 -15.84 5.64 -0.23
N ARG A 81 -15.15 4.78 0.52
CA ARG A 81 -15.00 4.87 1.98
C ARG A 81 -13.56 5.08 2.41
N PHE A 82 -12.67 5.44 1.50
CA PHE A 82 -11.23 5.61 1.76
C PHE A 82 -10.91 6.33 3.08
N TYR A 83 -11.57 7.46 3.35
CA TYR A 83 -11.36 8.24 4.59
C TYR A 83 -12.09 7.71 5.85
N ARG A 84 -12.86 6.63 5.73
CA ARG A 84 -13.64 6.02 6.82
C ARG A 84 -12.97 4.78 7.41
N HIS A 85 -11.82 4.37 6.87
CA HIS A 85 -11.04 3.26 7.40
C HIS A 85 -9.53 3.55 7.38
N PHE A 86 -8.79 2.77 8.15
CA PHE A 86 -7.35 2.97 8.38
C PHE A 86 -6.48 2.17 7.40
N GLY A 87 -6.95 2.01 6.15
CA GLY A 87 -6.30 1.23 5.09
C GLY A 87 -6.77 -0.22 4.93
N LEU A 88 -7.51 -0.78 5.90
CA LEU A 88 -8.25 -2.03 5.73
C LEU A 88 -9.75 -1.74 5.72
N ASP A 89 -10.49 -2.23 4.72
CA ASP A 89 -11.95 -2.14 4.62
C ASP A 89 -12.60 -3.51 4.91
N PRO A 90 -12.94 -3.84 6.18
CA PRO A 90 -13.55 -5.12 6.53
C PRO A 90 -14.88 -5.37 5.82
N ILE A 91 -15.63 -4.30 5.54
CA ILE A 91 -16.93 -4.43 4.87
C ILE A 91 -16.71 -4.74 3.40
N GLY A 92 -15.74 -4.08 2.75
CA GLY A 92 -15.34 -4.37 1.37
C GLY A 92 -14.81 -5.79 1.21
N ILE A 93 -13.97 -6.25 2.14
CA ILE A 93 -13.45 -7.63 2.19
C ILE A 93 -14.60 -8.64 2.37
N GLY A 94 -15.50 -8.38 3.32
CA GLY A 94 -16.65 -9.24 3.56
C GLY A 94 -17.56 -9.34 2.34
N ARG A 95 -17.82 -8.22 1.65
CA ARG A 95 -18.58 -8.20 0.39
C ARG A 95 -17.87 -9.05 -0.68
N ALA A 96 -16.57 -8.85 -0.88
CA ALA A 96 -15.80 -9.62 -1.87
C ALA A 96 -15.83 -11.13 -1.60
N LEU A 97 -15.81 -11.57 -0.34
CA LEU A 97 -15.92 -12.99 0.02
C LEU A 97 -17.30 -13.60 -0.26
N LEU A 98 -18.36 -12.79 -0.22
CA LEU A 98 -19.73 -13.23 -0.53
C LEU A 98 -20.02 -13.19 -2.04
N GLU A 99 -19.32 -12.34 -2.79
CA GLU A 99 -19.46 -12.16 -4.24
C GLU A 99 -18.45 -13.00 -5.05
N ALA A 100 -17.48 -13.65 -4.40
CA ALA A 100 -16.49 -14.55 -5.00
C ALA A 100 -17.01 -15.99 -5.13
#